data_AF-A0A958SCJ5-F1
#
_entry.id   AF-A0A958SCJ5-F1
#
_cell.length_a   1.000
_cell.length_b   1.000
_cell.length_c   1.000
_cell.angle_alpha   90.00
_cell.angle_beta   90.00
_cell.angle_gamma   90.00
#
_symmetry.space_group_name_H-M   'P 1'
#
loop_
_entity.id
_entity.type
_entity.pdbx_description
1 polymer ?
#
loop_
_entity_poly.entity_id
_entity_poly.type
_entity_poly.pdbx_seq_one_letter_code
_entity_poly.pdbx_strand_id
1 'polypeptide(L)'
;MEDLKFSDSYIERRTRVLAGLSSAALVVPAAQRHLRNNDVHHAFRQDSNLYYLTGLEEENSVLLLLGGQNPKSILFVMPKDPVRETWDGFRFGPERAKEIFGVDEAYSIADFKVKAPALLSNFETIYYTFYTYSEFDRSMDEVLVKVRELRKRLSPPAPQII
;
A
#
# COMPACT_ATOMS: atom_id res chain seq x y z
N MET A 1 22.44 -0.62 -16.42
CA MET A 1 21.05 -0.25 -16.13
C MET A 1 20.21 -1.23 -16.93
N GLU A 2 20.19 -2.47 -16.44
CA GLU A 2 19.65 -3.62 -17.14
C GLU A 2 18.13 -3.53 -17.08
N ASP A 3 17.47 -3.80 -18.20
CA ASP A 3 16.01 -3.72 -18.35
C ASP A 3 15.32 -4.42 -17.19
N LEU A 4 14.75 -3.64 -16.25
CA LEU A 4 13.81 -4.12 -15.25
C LEU A 4 12.55 -4.51 -16.01
N LYS A 5 12.59 -5.68 -16.67
CA LYS A 5 11.46 -6.28 -17.34
C LYS A 5 10.47 -6.66 -16.26
N PHE A 6 9.48 -5.80 -16.09
CA PHE A 6 8.22 -6.13 -15.47
C PHE A 6 7.77 -7.51 -15.97
N SER A 7 7.55 -8.42 -15.03
CA SER A 7 7.05 -9.75 -15.34
C SER A 7 5.54 -9.75 -15.16
N ASP A 8 4.80 -10.15 -16.19
CA ASP A 8 3.34 -10.36 -16.13
C ASP A 8 2.92 -11.26 -14.96
N SER A 9 3.85 -12.08 -14.45
CA SER A 9 3.65 -12.92 -13.27
C SER A 9 3.23 -12.16 -12.01
N TYR A 10 3.63 -10.90 -11.82
CA TYR A 10 3.20 -10.10 -10.67
C TYR A 10 1.73 -9.68 -10.78
N ILE A 11 1.27 -9.32 -11.99
CA ILE A 11 -0.15 -9.05 -12.24
C ILE A 11 -0.97 -10.31 -11.95
N GLU A 12 -0.57 -11.46 -12.49
CA GLU A 12 -1.29 -12.72 -12.29
C GLU A 12 -1.40 -13.10 -10.80
N ARG A 13 -0.36 -12.84 -10.01
CA ARG A 13 -0.40 -13.04 -8.55
C ARG A 13 -1.42 -12.12 -7.88
N ARG A 14 -1.42 -10.82 -8.21
CA ARG A 14 -2.40 -9.87 -7.68
C ARG A 14 -3.81 -10.22 -8.12
N THR A 15 -4.03 -10.61 -9.37
CA THR A 15 -5.32 -11.05 -9.90
C THR A 15 -5.85 -12.25 -9.13
N ARG A 16 -5.01 -13.24 -8.81
CA ARG A 16 -5.40 -14.40 -7.99
C ARG A 16 -5.79 -14.00 -6.57
N VAL A 17 -5.04 -13.09 -5.94
CA VAL A 17 -5.39 -12.58 -4.60
C VAL A 17 -6.70 -11.78 -4.64
N LEU A 18 -6.87 -10.90 -5.62
CA LEU A 18 -8.08 -10.10 -5.82
C LEU A 18 -9.32 -10.99 -6.01
N ALA A 19 -9.21 -12.07 -6.78
CA ALA A 19 -10.29 -13.04 -6.95
C ALA A 19 -10.68 -13.74 -5.63
N GLY A 20 -9.72 -13.96 -4.73
CA GLY A 20 -9.96 -14.55 -3.42
C GLY A 20 -10.52 -13.59 -2.36
N LEU A 21 -10.33 -12.27 -2.54
CA LEU A 21 -10.74 -11.27 -1.55
C LEU A 21 -12.25 -11.05 -1.46
N SER A 22 -13.04 -11.49 -2.45
CA SER A 22 -14.48 -11.15 -2.52
C SER A 22 -14.68 -9.64 -2.30
N SER A 23 -15.52 -9.20 -1.37
CA SER A 23 -15.74 -7.76 -1.04
C SER A 23 -14.84 -7.23 0.09
N ALA A 24 -13.62 -7.75 0.24
CA ALA A 24 -12.64 -7.30 1.24
C ALA A 24 -11.49 -6.49 0.61
N ALA A 25 -10.75 -5.77 1.46
CA ALA A 25 -9.51 -5.10 1.11
C ALA A 25 -8.31 -5.78 1.80
N LEU A 26 -7.14 -5.73 1.16
CA LEU A 26 -5.86 -6.17 1.74
C LEU A 26 -4.87 -5.01 1.71
N VAL A 27 -4.19 -4.79 2.84
CA VAL A 27 -3.12 -3.81 3.02
C VAL A 27 -1.80 -4.54 3.26
N VAL A 28 -0.81 -4.30 2.41
CA VAL A 28 0.53 -4.92 2.49
C VAL A 28 1.58 -3.83 2.58
N PRO A 29 2.14 -3.56 3.77
CA PRO A 29 3.20 -2.56 3.94
C PRO A 29 4.58 -3.08 3.52
N ALA A 30 5.48 -2.15 3.23
CA ALA A 30 6.90 -2.43 3.11
C ALA A 30 7.55 -2.80 4.45
N ALA A 31 8.70 -3.46 4.36
CA ALA A 31 9.56 -3.66 5.51
C ALA A 31 10.17 -2.34 6.03
N GLN A 32 10.55 -2.33 7.30
CA GLN A 32 11.29 -1.23 7.91
C GLN A 32 12.79 -1.45 7.80
N ARG A 33 13.58 -0.38 7.73
CA ARG A 33 15.03 -0.49 7.86
C ARG A 33 15.39 -0.89 9.29
N HIS A 34 16.38 -1.77 9.42
CA HIS A 34 16.91 -2.18 10.71
C HIS A 34 18.29 -1.57 10.95
N LEU A 35 18.46 -0.95 12.12
CA LEU A 35 19.75 -0.44 12.56
C LEU A 35 20.71 -1.58 12.83
N ARG A 36 21.93 -1.46 12.31
CA ARG A 36 23.04 -2.37 12.61
C ARG A 36 23.87 -1.83 13.77
N ASN A 37 24.31 -0.58 13.67
CA ASN A 37 25.09 0.10 14.71
C ASN A 37 25.02 1.62 14.54
N ASN A 38 24.65 2.37 15.58
CA ASN A 38 24.48 3.82 15.55
C ASN A 38 23.61 4.29 14.35
N ASP A 39 24.23 4.93 13.36
CA ASP A 39 23.65 5.47 12.14
C ASP A 39 23.75 4.52 10.93
N VAL A 40 24.44 3.38 11.10
CA VAL A 40 24.61 2.37 10.06
C VAL A 40 23.42 1.41 10.07
N HIS A 41 22.77 1.27 8.92
CA HIS A 41 21.68 0.34 8.70
C HIS A 41 22.19 -0.99 8.11
N HIS A 42 21.45 -2.06 8.32
CA HIS A 42 21.59 -3.27 7.50
C HIS A 42 21.17 -2.99 6.06
N ALA A 43 21.63 -3.84 5.13
CA ALA A 43 21.10 -3.85 3.77
C ALA A 43 19.58 -4.04 3.80
N PHE A 44 18.86 -3.18 3.08
CA PHE A 44 17.41 -3.26 3.04
C PHE A 44 16.97 -4.59 2.40
N ARG A 45 16.01 -5.26 3.06
CA ARG A 45 15.32 -6.42 2.52
C ARG A 45 13.83 -6.16 2.63
N GLN A 46 13.14 -6.23 1.51
CA GLN A 46 11.70 -6.01 1.46
C GLN A 46 10.89 -7.08 2.21
N ASP A 47 9.67 -6.72 2.62
CA ASP A 47 8.65 -7.67 3.03
C ASP A 47 8.37 -8.69 1.91
N SER A 48 8.25 -9.96 2.30
CA SER A 48 8.14 -11.05 1.31
C SER A 48 6.81 -11.02 0.56
N ASN A 49 5.71 -10.58 1.20
CA ASN A 49 4.42 -10.47 0.54
C ASN A 49 4.38 -9.29 -0.42
N LEU A 50 4.91 -8.13 0.00
CA LEU A 50 4.97 -6.96 -0.88
C LEU A 50 5.82 -7.26 -2.11
N TYR A 51 7.01 -7.85 -1.92
CA TYR A 51 7.88 -8.24 -3.02
C TYR A 51 7.22 -9.28 -3.93
N TYR A 52 6.61 -10.32 -3.35
CA TYR A 52 5.94 -11.37 -4.14
C TYR A 52 4.82 -10.82 -5.04
N LEU A 53 4.10 -9.79 -4.58
CA LEU A 53 2.96 -9.19 -5.29
C LEU A 53 3.32 -8.06 -6.25
N THR A 54 4.48 -7.41 -6.06
CA THR A 54 4.84 -6.20 -6.83
C THR A 54 6.22 -6.26 -7.48
N GLY A 55 7.18 -6.98 -6.89
CA GLY A 55 8.59 -6.87 -7.26
C GLY A 55 9.25 -5.57 -6.79
N LEU A 56 8.57 -4.74 -6.00
CA LEU A 56 9.07 -3.47 -5.50
C LEU A 56 10.11 -3.68 -4.38
N GLU A 57 11.29 -3.09 -4.54
CA GLU A 57 12.36 -3.13 -3.53
C GLU A 57 12.52 -1.80 -2.79
N GLU A 58 11.63 -0.83 -3.00
CA GLU A 58 11.63 0.44 -2.28
C GLU A 58 10.97 0.33 -0.91
N GLU A 59 11.63 0.93 0.08
CA GLU A 59 11.05 1.19 1.41
C GLU A 59 9.89 2.19 1.36
N ASN A 60 9.23 2.39 2.50
CA ASN A 60 8.18 3.40 2.67
C ASN A 60 7.13 3.31 1.56
N SER A 61 6.65 2.09 1.32
CA SER A 61 5.65 1.78 0.32
C SER A 61 4.55 0.88 0.88
N VAL A 62 3.36 0.93 0.27
CA VAL A 62 2.19 0.15 0.68
C VAL A 62 1.41 -0.26 -0.55
N LEU A 63 1.09 -1.55 -0.67
CA LEU A 63 0.14 -2.06 -1.64
C LEU A 63 -1.25 -2.17 -1.00
N LEU A 64 -2.26 -1.61 -1.65
CA LEU A 64 -3.66 -1.89 -1.40
C LEU A 64 -4.21 -2.77 -2.52
N LEU A 65 -4.84 -3.88 -2.16
CA LEU A 65 -5.69 -4.66 -3.07
C LEU A 65 -7.13 -4.53 -2.62
N LEU A 66 -7.97 -3.97 -3.48
CA LEU A 66 -9.38 -3.72 -3.24
C LEU A 66 -10.17 -4.76 -4.04
N GLY A 67 -10.88 -5.66 -3.37
CA GLY A 67 -11.72 -6.66 -4.03
C GLY A 67 -13.06 -6.11 -4.53
N GLY A 68 -13.97 -7.01 -4.87
CA GLY A 68 -15.37 -6.72 -5.17
C GLY A 68 -15.67 -6.65 -6.67
N GLN A 69 -16.69 -5.89 -7.03
CA GLN A 69 -17.15 -5.75 -8.42
C GLN A 69 -16.13 -5.04 -9.32
N ASN A 70 -15.36 -4.12 -8.76
CA ASN A 70 -14.32 -3.36 -9.45
C ASN A 70 -12.98 -3.56 -8.74
N PRO A 71 -12.35 -4.74 -8.91
CA PRO A 71 -11.10 -5.03 -8.22
C PRO A 71 -10.00 -4.09 -8.68
N LYS A 72 -9.18 -3.61 -7.75
CA LYS A 72 -8.09 -2.66 -8.01
C LYS A 72 -6.86 -2.96 -7.19
N SER A 73 -5.70 -2.69 -7.79
CA SER A 73 -4.39 -2.64 -7.14
C SER A 73 -3.89 -1.20 -7.10
N ILE A 74 -3.53 -0.72 -5.91
CA ILE A 74 -3.08 0.65 -5.68
C ILE A 74 -1.76 0.63 -4.93
N LEU A 75 -0.75 1.33 -5.44
CA LEU A 75 0.57 1.39 -4.81
C LEU A 75 0.88 2.77 -4.27
N PHE A 76 1.22 2.86 -3.00
CA PHE A 76 1.77 4.06 -2.37
C PHE A 76 3.28 3.92 -2.35
N VAL A 77 4.00 4.89 -2.93
CA VAL A 77 5.47 4.90 -3.01
C VAL A 77 6.03 6.25 -2.63
N MET A 78 7.32 6.32 -2.35
CA MET A 78 7.98 7.61 -2.13
C MET A 78 7.86 8.50 -3.37
N PRO A 79 7.62 9.81 -3.21
CA PRO A 79 7.66 10.73 -4.33
C PRO A 79 9.07 10.78 -4.92
N LYS A 80 9.14 11.06 -6.22
CA LYS A 80 10.41 11.31 -6.87
C LYS A 80 11.05 12.58 -6.33
N ASP A 81 12.31 12.50 -5.93
CA ASP A 81 13.07 13.63 -5.39
C ASP A 81 14.50 13.60 -5.95
N PRO A 82 14.77 14.30 -7.06
CA PRO A 82 16.08 14.26 -7.73
C PRO A 82 17.25 14.71 -6.84
N VAL A 83 16.99 15.60 -5.87
CA VAL A 83 18.02 16.09 -4.96
C VAL A 83 18.42 14.99 -3.98
N ARG A 84 17.42 14.27 -3.45
CA ARG A 84 17.66 13.14 -2.54
C ARG A 84 18.14 11.87 -3.25
N GLU A 85 17.79 11.65 -4.50
CA GLU A 85 18.23 10.47 -5.27
C GLU A 85 19.77 10.37 -5.37
N THR A 86 20.46 11.50 -5.28
CA THR A 86 21.94 11.55 -5.25
C THR A 86 22.52 10.87 -4.00
N TRP A 87 21.76 10.82 -2.91
CA TRP A 87 22.19 10.32 -1.60
C TRP A 87 21.48 9.02 -1.19
N ASP A 88 20.16 8.97 -1.38
CA ASP A 88 19.28 7.89 -0.94
C ASP A 88 19.09 6.79 -2.01
N GLY A 89 19.57 7.03 -3.23
CA GLY A 89 19.35 6.16 -4.38
C GLY A 89 18.07 6.46 -5.16
N PHE A 90 17.92 5.78 -6.29
CA PHE A 90 16.83 5.97 -7.24
C PHE A 90 15.44 5.72 -6.62
N ARG A 91 14.45 6.53 -6.99
CA ARG A 91 13.04 6.33 -6.66
C ARG A 91 12.18 6.31 -7.92
N PHE A 92 11.24 5.38 -8.01
CA PHE A 92 10.29 5.31 -9.11
C PHE A 92 9.38 6.55 -9.10
N GLY A 93 8.83 6.91 -7.93
CA GLY A 93 7.76 7.89 -7.85
C GLY A 93 6.42 7.33 -8.36
N PRO A 94 5.27 7.97 -8.02
CA PRO A 94 3.94 7.41 -8.32
C PRO A 94 3.70 7.12 -9.81
N GLU A 95 4.03 8.07 -10.68
CA GLU A 95 3.80 7.95 -12.13
C GLU A 95 4.54 6.74 -12.72
N ARG A 96 5.85 6.65 -12.46
CA ARG A 96 6.65 5.54 -12.98
C ARG A 96 6.34 4.23 -12.27
N ALA A 97 5.97 4.26 -10.98
CA ALA A 97 5.58 3.06 -10.26
C ALA A 97 4.31 2.44 -10.86
N LYS A 98 3.35 3.25 -11.30
CA LYS A 98 2.17 2.76 -12.03
C LYS A 98 2.56 2.00 -13.29
N GLU A 99 3.42 2.59 -14.11
CA GLU A 99 3.88 2.02 -15.38
C GLU A 99 4.71 0.75 -15.19
N ILE A 100 5.69 0.79 -14.29
CA ILE A 100 6.66 -0.30 -14.09
C ILE A 100 6.06 -1.48 -13.33
N PHE A 101 5.18 -1.24 -12.36
CA PHE A 101 4.61 -2.33 -11.54
C PHE A 101 3.23 -2.78 -12.02
N GLY A 102 2.68 -2.16 -13.06
CA GLY A 102 1.39 -2.51 -13.67
C GLY A 102 0.24 -2.48 -12.66
N VAL A 103 0.25 -1.50 -11.76
CA VAL A 103 -0.85 -1.26 -10.82
C VAL A 103 -1.86 -0.31 -11.43
N ASP A 104 -3.11 -0.34 -10.97
CA ASP A 104 -4.18 0.48 -11.53
C ASP A 104 -3.99 1.96 -11.18
N GLU A 105 -3.56 2.22 -9.94
CA GLU A 105 -3.33 3.56 -9.41
C GLU A 105 -2.04 3.58 -8.57
N ALA A 106 -1.37 4.73 -8.53
CA ALA A 106 -0.24 4.93 -7.65
C ALA A 106 -0.25 6.35 -7.07
N TYR A 107 0.15 6.47 -5.81
CA TYR A 107 0.14 7.71 -5.04
C TYR A 107 1.42 7.88 -4.22
N SER A 108 1.65 9.10 -3.73
CA SER A 108 2.70 9.34 -2.74
C SER A 108 2.36 8.64 -1.43
N ILE A 109 3.34 8.00 -0.80
CA ILE A 109 3.20 7.43 0.55
C ILE A 109 2.81 8.49 1.58
N ALA A 110 3.19 9.75 1.36
CA ALA A 110 2.77 10.87 2.20
C ALA A 110 1.24 11.05 2.21
N ASP A 111 0.55 10.65 1.14
CA ASP A 111 -0.90 10.76 1.01
C ASP A 111 -1.64 9.55 1.59
N PHE A 112 -0.94 8.50 2.04
CA PHE A 112 -1.57 7.26 2.51
C PHE A 112 -2.61 7.53 3.61
N LYS A 113 -2.25 8.28 4.64
CA LYS A 113 -3.15 8.61 5.77
C LYS A 113 -4.32 9.52 5.41
N VAL A 114 -4.30 10.10 4.22
CA VAL A 114 -5.36 10.98 3.68
C VAL A 114 -6.28 10.19 2.74
N LYS A 115 -5.72 9.39 1.83
CA LYS A 115 -6.46 8.66 0.79
C LYS A 115 -6.99 7.31 1.26
N ALA A 116 -6.21 6.55 2.04
CA ALA A 116 -6.57 5.21 2.46
C ALA A 116 -7.93 5.14 3.19
N PRO A 117 -8.31 6.11 4.06
CA PRO A 117 -9.61 6.05 4.72
C PRO A 117 -10.81 6.02 3.75
N ALA A 118 -10.78 6.83 2.69
CA ALA A 118 -11.84 6.86 1.69
C ALA A 118 -11.81 5.61 0.79
N LEU A 119 -10.62 5.10 0.47
CA LEU A 119 -10.46 3.87 -0.32
C LEU A 119 -10.95 2.63 0.44
N LEU A 120 -10.81 2.61 1.77
CA LEU A 120 -11.13 1.48 2.63
C LEU A 120 -12.52 1.58 3.30
N SER A 121 -13.20 2.74 3.22
CA SER A 121 -14.47 2.94 3.92
C SER A 121 -15.59 2.01 3.43
N ASN A 122 -15.55 1.59 2.17
CA ASN A 122 -16.58 0.77 1.53
C ASN A 122 -16.41 -0.75 1.75
N PHE A 123 -15.33 -1.17 2.41
CA PHE A 123 -15.01 -2.59 2.59
C PHE A 123 -15.29 -3.05 4.01
N GLU A 124 -16.24 -3.95 4.24
CA GLU A 124 -16.54 -4.44 5.60
C GLU A 124 -15.33 -5.09 6.27
N THR A 125 -14.56 -5.86 5.49
CA THR A 125 -13.37 -6.58 5.93
C THR A 125 -12.11 -5.95 5.36
N ILE A 126 -11.13 -5.67 6.22
CA ILE A 126 -9.79 -5.20 5.85
C ILE A 126 -8.76 -6.17 6.45
N TYR A 127 -8.01 -6.85 5.59
CA TYR A 127 -6.89 -7.70 5.97
C TYR A 127 -5.60 -6.88 6.02
N TYR A 128 -4.83 -7.03 7.09
CA TYR A 128 -3.45 -6.56 7.18
C TYR A 128 -2.71 -7.35 8.26
N THR A 129 -1.38 -7.38 8.19
CA THR A 129 -0.55 -8.05 9.22
C THR A 129 -0.30 -7.09 10.38
N PHE A 130 -0.94 -7.35 11.52
CA PHE A 130 -0.80 -6.56 12.74
C PHE A 130 0.56 -6.77 13.41
N TYR A 131 1.07 -5.75 14.10
CA TYR A 131 2.24 -5.80 15.00
C TYR A 131 3.55 -6.26 14.36
N THR A 132 3.65 -6.12 13.04
CA THR A 132 4.88 -6.50 12.31
C THR A 132 5.85 -5.32 12.20
N TYR A 133 5.32 -4.11 12.00
CA TYR A 133 6.10 -2.91 11.70
C TYR A 133 5.54 -1.73 12.49
N SER A 134 6.11 -1.46 13.66
CA SER A 134 5.53 -0.56 14.66
C SER A 134 5.20 0.86 14.20
N GLU A 135 5.92 1.40 13.21
CA GLU A 135 5.61 2.73 12.66
C GLU A 135 4.44 2.65 11.68
N PHE A 136 4.39 1.59 10.87
CA PHE A 136 3.27 1.36 9.97
C PHE A 136 1.99 1.03 10.74
N ASP A 137 2.08 0.24 11.82
CA ASP A 137 0.94 -0.06 12.70
C ASP A 137 0.32 1.24 13.24
N ARG A 138 1.14 2.19 13.68
CA ARG A 138 0.68 3.52 14.13
C ARG A 138 -0.06 4.30 13.04
N SER A 139 0.48 4.27 11.82
CA SER A 139 -0.15 4.87 10.63
C SER A 139 -1.49 4.20 10.30
N MET A 140 -1.54 2.86 10.41
CA MET A 140 -2.75 2.07 10.13
C MET A 140 -3.83 2.30 11.20
N ASP A 141 -3.47 2.47 12.47
CA ASP A 141 -4.41 2.83 13.53
C ASP A 141 -5.11 4.17 13.23
N GLU A 142 -4.35 5.20 12.83
CA GLU A 142 -4.90 6.49 12.40
C GLU A 142 -5.86 6.34 11.20
N VAL A 143 -5.51 5.50 10.24
CA VAL A 143 -6.36 5.20 9.07
C VAL A 143 -7.65 4.51 9.50
N LEU A 144 -7.58 3.48 10.35
CA LEU A 144 -8.74 2.72 10.81
C LEU A 144 -9.71 3.56 11.64
N VAL A 145 -9.21 4.50 12.45
CA VAL A 145 -10.04 5.47 13.16
C VAL A 145 -10.85 6.30 12.16
N LYS A 146 -10.20 6.87 11.14
CA LYS A 146 -10.88 7.66 10.09
C LYS A 146 -11.84 6.83 9.25
N VAL A 147 -11.50 5.58 8.94
CA VAL A 147 -12.41 4.63 8.25
C VAL A 147 -13.69 4.44 9.05
N ARG A 148 -13.59 4.22 10.37
CA ARG A 148 -14.75 4.06 11.26
C ARG A 148 -15.60 5.33 11.30
N GLU A 149 -14.98 6.51 11.31
CA GLU A 149 -15.69 7.79 11.27
C GLU A 149 -16.43 7.99 9.94
N LEU A 150 -15.80 7.69 8.81
CA LEU A 150 -16.42 7.77 7.50
C LEU A 150 -17.59 6.80 7.35
N ARG A 151 -17.45 5.55 7.82
CA ARG A 151 -18.55 4.57 7.81
C ARG A 151 -19.76 5.05 8.58
N LYS A 152 -19.57 5.63 9.77
CA LYS A 152 -20.67 6.21 10.57
C LYS A 152 -21.43 7.32 9.82
N ARG A 153 -20.74 8.09 8.98
CA ARG A 153 -21.36 9.16 8.16
C ARG A 153 -22.10 8.60 6.94
N LEU A 154 -21.65 7.46 6.41
CA LEU A 154 -22.20 6.82 5.22
C LEU A 154 -23.38 5.88 5.54
N SER A 155 -23.49 5.39 6.77
CA SER A 155 -24.67 4.65 7.23
C SER A 155 -25.92 5.55 7.13
N PRO A 156 -27.02 5.09 6.49
CA PRO A 156 -28.25 5.87 6.45
C PRO A 156 -28.72 6.19 7.87
N PRO A 157 -29.24 7.41 8.14
CA PRO A 157 -29.84 7.71 9.44
C PRO A 157 -30.97 6.70 9.70
N ALA A 158 -31.15 6.31 10.97
CA ALA A 158 -32.22 5.40 11.35
C ALA A 158 -33.56 5.90 10.76
N PRO A 159 -34.37 5.03 10.14
CA PRO A 159 -35.63 5.45 9.56
C PRO A 159 -36.47 6.13 10.65
N GLN A 160 -36.92 7.35 10.39
CA GLN A 160 -37.89 8.00 11.27
C GLN A 160 -39.20 7.22 11.15
N ILE A 161 -39.61 6.58 12.23
CA ILE A 161 -40.97 6.06 12.36
C ILE A 161 -41.85 7.28 12.65
N ILE A 162 -42.65 7.68 11.65
CA ILE A 162 -43.73 8.66 11.80
C ILE A 162 -44.99 7.92 12.25
#